data_AF-A0A8T2SMD3-F1
#
_entry.id   AF-A0A8T2SMD3-F1
#
_cell.length_a   1.000
_cell.length_b   1.000
_cell.length_c   1.000
_cell.angle_alpha   90.00
_cell.angle_beta   90.00
_cell.angle_gamma   90.00
#
_symmetry.space_group_name_H-M   'P 1'
#
loop_
_entity.id
_entity.type
_entity.pdbx_description
1 polymer ?
#
loop_
_entity_poly.entity_id
_entity_poly.type
_entity_poly.pdbx_seq_one_letter_code
_entity_poly.pdbx_strand_id
1 'polypeptide(L)'
;MDPGTQNETKKSRGGILLLQAKHAPKIHKKVKIVSSLRRKKEFSDGRFSFLRDKLEEQNHLWQRCTDFTKNNCIALASSYCLEIPMAEGVIYDVFVETLLNDDAFNEFTDIYIKPEVSTSHGQHNRSDHLIPTELNEGLIRINRLIITPTKEYFIGPEVEVSNRVTRKFKDVLDNFLRVQFTDEDMSALSARTLETSPETFLKTQIRSERTDIYHRIHDVLKHGIRLDGKNYEFLAFSSSQLRSHSLWMFASDQNLNSTCDSIRSWMGNFANIRNVAKCAARMGQCFSSSKQGPVICHYEIEEIPDIERMNAGVNYCFSDGIGRISPAFALDVARTCACFKGKRHNALTPSAFQIRYGGYKGVVAIYPSSISKVTFRPSMKKFQSELNVLDVLEWTRFLPCYLNRQIITLLSTLGLSDDVFISMQKERFISLDGVLKNREAAVKLLQVSCGGEHHKMMMQMLFAGYDPGEEPFLLSMLQAFKSAQIQQILKKSKIFVPKGRILMGCLDEYACLNYGEVFVKVSSSEGSPVHVIKGTVIVTKNPCLHPGDIRILQAVDSPDLQHMIDCVVFPQKGAR
;
A
#
# COMPACT_ATOMS: atom_id res chain seq x y z
N MET A 1 -48.91 -22.35 45.39
CA MET A 1 -48.28 -23.06 44.27
C MET A 1 -47.89 -22.01 43.25
N ASP A 2 -46.63 -21.60 43.28
CA ASP A 2 -46.00 -20.76 42.26
C ASP A 2 -45.62 -21.60 41.04
N PRO A 3 -45.67 -21.03 39.83
CA PRO A 3 -44.71 -21.35 38.81
C PRO A 3 -43.94 -20.09 38.38
N GLY A 4 -42.62 -20.20 38.47
CA GLY A 4 -41.67 -19.12 38.29
C GLY A 4 -41.49 -18.66 36.85
N THR A 5 -41.26 -17.37 36.72
CA THR A 5 -40.84 -16.70 35.49
C THR A 5 -39.31 -16.67 35.45
N GLN A 6 -38.69 -17.52 34.62
CA GLN A 6 -37.26 -17.44 34.32
C GLN A 6 -37.01 -16.27 33.36
N ASN A 7 -36.43 -15.19 33.89
CA ASN A 7 -35.80 -14.14 33.11
C ASN A 7 -34.43 -14.66 32.61
N GLU A 8 -34.39 -15.26 31.42
CA GLU A 8 -33.14 -15.43 30.69
C GLU A 8 -32.67 -14.07 30.15
N THR A 9 -31.69 -13.50 30.85
CA THR A 9 -30.89 -12.38 30.37
C THR A 9 -30.13 -12.82 29.11
N LYS A 10 -30.61 -12.40 27.93
CA LYS A 10 -29.86 -12.46 26.67
C LYS A 10 -28.55 -11.69 26.84
N LYS A 11 -27.46 -12.42 27.15
CA LYS A 11 -26.08 -11.93 27.00
C LYS A 11 -25.93 -11.39 25.59
N SER A 12 -25.71 -10.08 25.44
CA SER A 12 -25.37 -9.48 24.17
C SER A 12 -24.09 -10.15 23.65
N ARG A 13 -24.20 -10.87 22.53
CA ARG A 13 -23.04 -11.39 21.82
C ARG A 13 -22.24 -10.18 21.35
N GLY A 14 -21.10 -9.92 22.00
CA GLY A 14 -20.18 -8.85 21.65
C GLY A 14 -19.85 -8.92 20.16
N GLY A 15 -20.08 -7.83 19.44
CA GLY A 15 -19.86 -7.79 17.99
C GLY A 15 -18.38 -8.01 17.65
N ILE A 16 -18.12 -8.92 16.70
CA ILE A 16 -16.77 -9.22 16.23
C ILE A 16 -16.23 -8.03 15.43
N LEU A 17 -15.01 -7.58 15.75
CA LEU A 17 -14.34 -6.47 15.08
C LEU A 17 -13.37 -6.98 14.01
N LEU A 18 -13.47 -6.48 12.77
CA LEU A 18 -12.47 -6.74 11.73
C LEU A 18 -11.35 -5.69 11.76
N LEU A 19 -10.12 -6.14 11.98
CA LEU A 19 -8.92 -5.32 12.00
C LEU A 19 -8.05 -5.69 10.80
N GLN A 20 -7.73 -4.69 9.99
CA GLN A 20 -6.77 -4.84 8.92
C GLN A 20 -5.43 -4.23 9.34
N ALA A 21 -4.43 -5.07 9.59
CA ALA A 21 -3.12 -4.60 10.02
C ALA A 21 -2.28 -4.08 8.84
N LYS A 22 -1.85 -2.81 8.91
CA LYS A 22 -0.78 -2.23 8.08
C LYS A 22 0.56 -2.35 8.83
N HIS A 23 1.59 -2.82 8.13
CA HIS A 23 2.98 -2.83 8.62
C HIS A 23 3.28 -3.64 9.91
N ALA A 24 2.48 -4.65 10.24
CA ALA A 24 2.75 -5.52 11.40
C ALA A 24 4.15 -6.18 11.37
N PRO A 25 4.76 -6.42 12.56
CA PRO A 25 6.01 -7.16 12.70
C PRO A 25 5.96 -8.44 11.87
N LYS A 26 7.01 -8.68 11.09
CA LYS A 26 7.06 -9.86 10.23
C LYS A 26 7.76 -10.98 10.96
N ILE A 27 6.98 -11.96 11.43
CA ILE A 27 7.60 -13.16 11.98
C ILE A 27 8.18 -13.98 10.83
N HIS A 28 9.50 -14.12 10.80
CA HIS A 28 10.23 -14.93 9.83
C HIS A 28 10.84 -16.17 10.49
N LYS A 29 10.92 -17.26 9.72
CA LYS A 29 11.66 -18.48 10.07
C LYS A 29 13.05 -18.42 9.43
N LYS A 30 14.11 -18.66 10.22
CA LYS A 30 15.47 -18.92 9.72
C LYS A 30 15.61 -20.42 9.43
N VAL A 31 15.77 -20.82 8.16
CA VAL A 31 15.93 -22.24 7.76
C VAL A 31 17.41 -22.55 7.51
N LYS A 32 17.95 -23.60 8.14
CA LYS A 32 19.21 -24.24 7.72
C LYS A 32 18.88 -25.35 6.71
N ILE A 33 19.42 -25.29 5.49
CA ILE A 33 19.24 -26.36 4.50
C ILE A 33 20.40 -27.35 4.62
N VAL A 34 20.08 -28.62 4.89
CA VAL A 34 21.02 -29.74 4.76
C VAL A 34 21.15 -30.10 3.28
N SER A 35 22.38 -30.12 2.79
CA SER A 35 22.77 -30.36 1.40
C SER A 35 22.11 -31.60 0.79
N SER A 36 21.54 -31.48 -0.42
CA SER A 36 21.21 -32.64 -1.26
C SER A 36 21.72 -32.47 -2.70
N LEU A 37 22.49 -33.47 -3.12
CA LEU A 37 23.39 -33.53 -4.28
C LEU A 37 22.71 -33.46 -5.68
N ARG A 38 21.39 -33.28 -5.78
CA ARG A 38 20.68 -33.31 -7.08
C ARG A 38 20.69 -32.00 -7.87
N ARG A 39 21.02 -30.85 -7.26
CA ARG A 39 20.97 -29.53 -7.93
C ARG A 39 22.28 -29.08 -8.58
N LYS A 40 23.38 -29.84 -8.44
CA LYS A 40 24.71 -29.42 -8.94
C LYS A 40 24.84 -29.43 -10.48
N LYS A 41 24.00 -30.16 -11.22
CA LYS A 41 24.14 -30.27 -12.70
C LYS A 41 23.42 -29.17 -13.50
N GLU A 42 22.45 -28.44 -12.94
CA GLU A 42 21.73 -27.38 -13.68
C GLU A 42 22.49 -26.03 -13.74
N PHE A 43 23.52 -25.84 -12.91
CA PHE A 43 24.23 -24.56 -12.77
C PHE A 43 25.68 -24.59 -13.28
N SER A 44 26.02 -25.56 -14.13
CA SER A 44 27.36 -25.65 -14.74
C SER A 44 27.60 -24.68 -15.90
N ASP A 45 26.54 -24.04 -16.42
CA ASP A 45 26.66 -22.98 -17.44
C ASP A 45 26.92 -21.62 -16.75
N GLY A 46 28.04 -20.98 -17.08
CA GLY A 46 28.55 -19.75 -16.44
C GLY A 46 27.57 -18.58 -16.44
N ARG A 47 26.56 -18.61 -17.31
CA ARG A 47 25.45 -17.65 -17.35
C ARG A 47 24.57 -17.66 -16.11
N PHE A 48 24.52 -18.74 -15.33
CA PHE A 48 23.70 -18.83 -14.10
C PHE A 48 24.54 -18.86 -12.81
N SER A 49 25.83 -18.51 -12.89
CA SER A 49 26.71 -18.43 -11.71
C SER A 49 26.22 -17.46 -10.63
N PHE A 50 25.43 -16.43 -11.00
CA PHE A 50 24.78 -15.52 -10.06
C PHE A 50 23.65 -16.16 -9.23
N LEU A 51 23.09 -17.30 -9.66
CA LEU A 51 22.18 -18.13 -8.86
C LEU A 51 22.94 -19.10 -7.95
N ARG A 52 24.25 -19.26 -8.13
CA ARG A 52 25.11 -20.09 -7.30
C ARG A 52 25.34 -19.48 -5.91
N ASP A 53 25.52 -18.16 -5.83
CA ASP A 53 25.58 -17.42 -4.54
C ASP A 53 24.23 -17.47 -3.80
N LYS A 54 23.13 -17.65 -4.54
CA LYS A 54 21.80 -17.90 -3.99
C LYS A 54 21.71 -19.25 -3.28
N LEU A 55 22.73 -20.12 -3.33
CA LEU A 55 22.84 -21.43 -2.65
C LEU A 55 23.84 -21.42 -1.48
N GLU A 56 24.96 -20.69 -1.57
CA GLU A 56 25.90 -20.56 -0.45
C GLU A 56 25.35 -19.66 0.67
N GLU A 57 24.54 -18.64 0.35
CA GLU A 57 23.75 -17.88 1.33
C GLU A 57 22.46 -18.59 1.79
N GLN A 58 22.14 -19.82 1.32
CA GLN A 58 20.95 -20.58 1.79
C GLN A 58 21.04 -21.11 3.22
N ASN A 59 22.14 -20.85 3.93
CA ASN A 59 22.11 -20.92 5.39
C ASN A 59 21.18 -19.85 6.01
N HIS A 60 20.74 -18.84 5.24
CA HIS A 60 19.90 -17.73 5.68
C HIS A 60 18.75 -17.41 4.70
N LEU A 61 17.98 -18.42 4.29
CA LEU A 61 16.73 -18.21 3.55
C LEU A 61 15.67 -17.56 4.46
N TRP A 62 15.41 -16.27 4.23
CA TRP A 62 14.25 -15.55 4.76
C TRP A 62 13.04 -15.83 3.85
N GLN A 63 12.21 -16.79 4.23
CA GLN A 63 10.95 -17.06 3.53
C GLN A 63 9.86 -16.19 4.18
N ARG A 64 9.14 -15.38 3.39
CA ARG A 64 7.91 -14.77 3.87
C ARG A 64 6.96 -15.95 4.12
N CYS A 65 6.45 -16.12 5.32
CA CYS A 65 5.62 -17.29 5.64
C CYS A 65 4.19 -17.25 5.02
N THR A 66 4.05 -16.60 3.86
CA THR A 66 2.93 -16.69 2.92
C THR A 66 3.31 -17.47 1.65
N ASP A 67 4.59 -17.83 1.46
CA ASP A 67 5.08 -18.47 0.24
C ASP A 67 5.00 -20.00 0.39
N PHE A 68 3.82 -20.57 0.12
CA PHE A 68 3.54 -22.02 0.23
C PHE A 68 3.88 -22.85 -1.03
N THR A 69 4.80 -22.39 -1.89
CA THR A 69 5.23 -23.20 -3.04
C THR A 69 6.66 -23.70 -2.86
N LYS A 70 6.90 -24.98 -3.19
CA LYS A 70 8.24 -25.61 -3.18
C LYS A 70 9.23 -24.95 -4.16
N ASN A 71 8.79 -24.01 -4.98
CA ASN A 71 9.54 -23.47 -6.12
C ASN A 71 10.09 -22.05 -5.93
N ASN A 72 9.93 -21.37 -4.77
CA ASN A 72 10.53 -20.05 -4.51
C ASN A 72 10.36 -19.01 -5.65
N CYS A 73 9.20 -19.02 -6.33
CA CYS A 73 8.86 -18.09 -7.39
C CYS A 73 7.64 -17.25 -6.98
N ILE A 74 7.81 -15.92 -6.93
CA ILE A 74 6.72 -14.94 -6.68
C ILE A 74 5.88 -14.67 -7.95
N ALA A 75 6.31 -15.17 -9.11
CA ALA A 75 5.59 -15.01 -10.38
C ALA A 75 4.97 -16.34 -10.79
N LEU A 76 3.77 -16.64 -10.30
CA LEU A 76 2.72 -17.52 -10.87
C LEU A 76 1.66 -17.76 -9.78
N ALA A 77 0.91 -16.71 -9.45
CA ALA A 77 -0.41 -16.90 -8.85
C ALA A 77 -1.40 -17.06 -10.01
N SER A 78 -1.44 -18.27 -10.57
CA SER A 78 -2.48 -18.66 -11.51
C SER A 78 -3.78 -18.81 -10.74
N SER A 79 -4.70 -17.87 -10.94
CA SER A 79 -6.11 -18.05 -10.61
C SER A 79 -6.68 -19.12 -11.54
N TYR A 80 -6.78 -20.35 -11.05
CA TYR A 80 -7.69 -21.35 -11.60
C TYR A 80 -8.74 -21.64 -10.53
N CYS A 81 -9.99 -21.29 -10.85
CA CYS A 81 -11.14 -21.96 -10.29
C CYS A 81 -12.10 -22.14 -11.46
N LEU A 82 -12.02 -23.30 -12.10
CA LEU A 82 -12.98 -23.74 -13.09
C LEU A 82 -13.19 -25.23 -12.84
N GLU A 83 -14.36 -25.55 -12.29
CA GLU A 83 -14.97 -26.84 -12.49
C GLU A 83 -16.43 -26.55 -12.84
N ILE A 84 -16.72 -26.45 -14.13
CA ILE A 84 -18.09 -26.49 -14.65
C ILE A 84 -18.36 -27.97 -14.93
N PRO A 85 -19.31 -28.61 -14.25
CA PRO A 85 -19.81 -29.89 -14.69
C PRO A 85 -20.48 -29.67 -16.05
N MET A 86 -19.90 -30.25 -17.10
CA MET A 86 -20.54 -30.30 -18.41
C MET A 86 -21.80 -31.15 -18.30
N ALA A 87 -22.96 -30.51 -18.35
CA ALA A 87 -24.21 -31.14 -18.75
C ALA A 87 -24.99 -30.15 -19.63
N GLU A 88 -24.92 -30.44 -20.93
CA GLU A 88 -25.87 -30.08 -21.99
C GLU A 88 -26.32 -28.62 -22.13
N GLY A 89 -25.60 -27.89 -22.99
CA GLY A 89 -26.20 -27.19 -24.15
C GLY A 89 -27.12 -25.98 -23.96
N VAL A 90 -27.49 -25.56 -22.74
CA VAL A 90 -28.54 -24.52 -22.57
C VAL A 90 -28.04 -23.21 -21.92
N ILE A 91 -26.85 -23.18 -21.32
CA ILE A 91 -26.40 -22.00 -20.55
C ILE A 91 -25.73 -20.91 -21.40
N TYR A 92 -25.19 -21.24 -22.59
CA TYR A 92 -24.57 -20.22 -23.44
C TYR A 92 -25.61 -19.25 -24.02
N ASP A 93 -26.80 -19.74 -24.35
CA ASP A 93 -27.84 -18.91 -24.96
C ASP A 93 -28.58 -18.06 -23.91
N VAL A 94 -28.81 -18.55 -22.69
CA VAL A 94 -29.45 -17.74 -21.63
C VAL A 94 -28.54 -16.61 -21.15
N PHE A 95 -27.23 -16.81 -21.07
CA PHE A 95 -26.30 -15.75 -20.62
C PHE A 95 -26.11 -14.64 -21.65
N VAL A 96 -26.25 -14.95 -22.94
CA VAL A 96 -26.13 -13.96 -24.03
C VAL A 96 -27.47 -13.29 -24.32
N GLU A 97 -28.58 -14.02 -24.32
CA GLU A 97 -29.92 -13.43 -24.55
C GLU A 97 -30.36 -12.51 -23.41
N THR A 98 -30.01 -12.81 -22.14
CA THR A 98 -30.38 -11.94 -21.01
C THR A 98 -29.54 -10.66 -20.95
N LEU A 99 -28.33 -10.67 -21.52
CA LEU A 99 -27.46 -9.48 -21.58
C LEU A 99 -27.78 -8.56 -22.77
N LEU A 100 -28.43 -9.09 -23.81
CA LEU A 100 -28.78 -8.34 -25.03
C LEU A 100 -30.22 -7.84 -25.05
N ASN A 101 -31.14 -8.46 -24.30
CA ASN A 101 -32.57 -8.11 -24.29
C ASN A 101 -33.02 -7.27 -23.08
N ASP A 102 -32.10 -6.80 -22.23
CA ASP A 102 -32.44 -5.87 -21.16
C ASP A 102 -32.43 -4.43 -21.71
N ASP A 103 -33.61 -3.87 -21.96
CA ASP A 103 -33.80 -2.48 -22.44
C ASP A 103 -33.12 -1.43 -21.53
N ALA A 104 -32.76 -1.82 -20.30
CA ALA A 104 -31.94 -1.01 -19.40
C ALA A 104 -30.51 -0.77 -19.91
N PHE A 105 -29.94 -1.64 -20.76
CA PHE A 105 -28.59 -1.43 -21.31
C PHE A 105 -28.60 -0.42 -22.46
N ASN A 106 -29.68 -0.37 -23.24
CA ASN A 106 -29.84 0.58 -24.35
C ASN A 106 -30.00 2.03 -23.86
N GLU A 107 -30.66 2.24 -22.71
CA GLU A 107 -30.75 3.55 -22.06
C GLU A 107 -29.39 4.05 -21.51
N PHE A 108 -28.45 3.14 -21.22
CA PHE A 108 -27.09 3.47 -20.77
C PHE A 108 -26.08 3.66 -21.90
N THR A 109 -26.34 3.13 -23.10
CA THR A 109 -25.51 3.40 -24.30
C THR A 109 -25.74 4.79 -24.89
N ASP A 110 -26.92 5.40 -24.71
CA ASP A 110 -27.18 6.78 -25.13
C ASP A 110 -26.51 7.83 -24.22
N ILE A 111 -26.00 7.42 -23.05
CA ILE A 111 -25.20 8.26 -22.15
C ILE A 111 -23.69 8.13 -22.45
N TYR A 112 -23.27 7.17 -23.29
CA TYR A 112 -21.94 7.19 -23.91
C TYR A 112 -21.95 8.19 -25.07
N ILE A 113 -21.81 9.46 -24.71
CA ILE A 113 -21.46 10.53 -25.66
C ILE A 113 -20.18 10.09 -26.38
N LYS A 114 -20.32 9.86 -27.69
CA LYS A 114 -19.23 9.88 -28.67
C LYS A 114 -18.25 10.99 -28.27
N PRO A 115 -16.93 10.76 -28.21
CA PRO A 115 -16.01 11.87 -28.36
C PRO A 115 -16.18 12.37 -29.81
N GLU A 116 -17.15 13.26 -30.03
CA GLU A 116 -17.10 14.14 -31.18
C GLU A 116 -15.82 14.95 -31.00
N VAL A 117 -14.82 14.54 -31.78
CA VAL A 117 -13.70 15.39 -32.17
C VAL A 117 -14.33 16.55 -32.94
N SER A 118 -14.82 17.53 -32.20
CA SER A 118 -15.07 18.86 -32.71
C SER A 118 -13.70 19.48 -32.95
N THR A 119 -13.29 19.44 -34.20
CA THR A 119 -12.27 20.33 -34.75
C THR A 119 -12.82 21.75 -34.71
N SER A 120 -12.86 22.36 -33.54
CA SER A 120 -13.03 23.81 -33.43
C SER A 120 -11.67 24.46 -33.68
N HIS A 121 -11.49 24.94 -34.92
CA HIS A 121 -10.60 26.06 -35.19
C HIS A 121 -11.13 27.29 -34.43
N GLY A 122 -10.85 27.34 -33.13
CA GLY A 122 -11.08 28.50 -32.28
C GLY A 122 -9.73 29.04 -31.85
N GLN A 123 -9.38 30.23 -32.33
CA GLN A 123 -8.30 31.03 -31.78
C GLN A 123 -8.60 31.32 -30.31
N HIS A 124 -8.16 30.46 -29.40
CA HIS A 124 -8.12 30.76 -27.98
C HIS A 124 -6.80 31.46 -27.67
N ASN A 125 -6.89 32.78 -27.53
CA ASN A 125 -5.94 33.57 -26.77
C ASN A 125 -5.59 32.83 -25.48
N ARG A 126 -4.31 32.49 -25.34
CA ARG A 126 -3.70 32.02 -24.10
C ARG A 126 -3.98 33.07 -23.03
N SER A 127 -5.01 32.84 -22.22
CA SER A 127 -5.03 33.42 -20.88
C SER A 127 -4.14 32.51 -20.06
N ASP A 128 -2.96 33.05 -19.73
CA ASP A 128 -2.06 32.48 -18.74
C ASP A 128 -2.81 32.34 -17.42
N HIS A 129 -3.45 31.19 -17.22
CA HIS A 129 -3.91 30.79 -15.91
C HIS A 129 -2.66 30.63 -15.04
N LEU A 130 -2.41 31.67 -14.24
CA LEU A 130 -1.40 31.74 -13.19
C LEU A 130 -1.38 30.42 -12.41
N ILE A 131 -0.47 29.53 -12.79
CA ILE A 131 -0.17 28.34 -12.02
C ILE A 131 0.39 28.87 -10.70
N PRO A 132 -0.17 28.51 -9.52
CA PRO A 132 0.30 29.02 -8.25
C PRO A 132 1.82 28.89 -8.17
N THR A 133 2.53 30.00 -8.02
CA THR A 133 4.00 30.04 -8.07
C THR A 133 4.62 29.27 -6.91
N GLU A 134 3.89 29.15 -5.80
CA GLU A 134 4.31 28.43 -4.60
C GLU A 134 3.44 27.19 -4.39
N LEU A 135 4.08 26.03 -4.42
CA LEU A 135 3.50 24.75 -4.00
C LEU A 135 3.51 24.68 -2.46
N ASN A 136 2.48 24.06 -1.88
CA ASN A 136 2.49 23.74 -0.45
C ASN A 136 3.74 22.93 -0.09
N GLU A 137 4.26 23.14 1.13
CA GLU A 137 5.44 22.43 1.63
C GLU A 137 5.34 20.91 1.43
N GLY A 138 6.38 20.35 0.79
CA GLY A 138 6.50 18.91 0.55
C GLY A 138 5.89 18.42 -0.78
N LEU A 139 5.32 19.30 -1.61
CA LEU A 139 4.93 19.01 -2.99
C LEU A 139 6.01 19.45 -3.98
N ILE A 140 6.12 18.73 -5.10
CA ILE A 140 7.06 19.02 -6.18
C ILE A 140 6.38 18.88 -7.53
N ARG A 141 6.91 19.57 -8.53
CA ARG A 141 6.53 19.44 -9.95
C ARG A 141 7.53 18.55 -10.66
N ILE A 142 7.04 17.51 -11.34
CA ILE A 142 7.88 16.55 -12.07
C ILE A 142 7.30 16.32 -13.46
N ASN A 143 8.17 16.38 -14.46
CA ASN A 143 7.81 16.03 -15.83
C ASN A 143 7.70 14.50 -15.97
N ARG A 144 6.76 14.06 -16.81
CA ARG A 144 6.45 12.66 -17.05
C ARG A 144 6.53 12.35 -18.55
N LEU A 145 7.13 11.21 -18.87
CA LEU A 145 7.13 10.63 -20.20
C LEU A 145 6.46 9.27 -20.15
N ILE A 146 5.35 9.13 -20.87
CA ILE A 146 4.68 7.84 -21.06
C ILE A 146 5.10 7.29 -22.41
N ILE A 147 5.56 6.04 -22.42
CA ILE A 147 6.03 5.34 -23.61
C ILE A 147 5.09 4.16 -23.86
N THR A 148 4.39 4.21 -24.98
CA THR A 148 3.60 3.09 -25.51
C THR A 148 4.42 2.32 -26.55
N PRO A 149 3.94 1.15 -27.04
CA PRO A 149 4.60 0.43 -28.12
C PRO A 149 4.94 1.30 -29.33
N THR A 150 4.06 2.22 -29.71
CA THR A 150 4.19 3.02 -30.95
C THR A 150 4.44 4.51 -30.71
N LYS A 151 4.19 5.06 -29.52
CA LYS A 151 4.23 6.51 -29.28
C LYS A 151 4.86 6.92 -27.94
N GLU A 152 5.30 8.17 -27.90
CA GLU A 152 5.80 8.86 -26.72
C GLU A 152 4.88 10.04 -26.38
N TYR A 153 4.51 10.16 -25.10
CA TYR A 153 3.63 11.21 -24.58
C TYR A 153 4.35 11.98 -23.49
N PHE A 154 4.61 13.26 -23.76
CA PHE A 154 5.23 14.19 -22.81
C PHE A 154 4.12 14.88 -22.00
N ILE A 155 4.11 14.65 -20.70
CA ILE A 155 3.06 15.08 -19.77
C ILE A 155 3.68 15.86 -18.62
N GLY A 156 2.94 16.87 -18.16
CA GLY A 156 3.25 17.60 -16.93
C GLY A 156 3.75 19.02 -17.18
N PRO A 157 4.41 19.63 -16.17
CA PRO A 157 4.79 19.02 -14.90
C PRO A 157 3.60 18.65 -14.00
N GLU A 158 3.57 17.42 -13.48
CA GLU A 158 2.56 16.95 -12.53
C GLU A 158 2.99 17.24 -11.09
N VAL A 159 2.02 17.50 -10.21
CA VAL A 159 2.27 17.73 -8.79
C VAL A 159 2.31 16.39 -8.05
N GLU A 160 3.47 16.04 -7.49
CA GLU A 160 3.68 14.84 -6.68
C GLU A 160 4.12 15.18 -5.26
N VAL A 161 3.89 14.27 -4.31
CA VAL A 161 4.49 14.36 -2.98
C VAL A 161 5.98 14.06 -3.08
N SER A 162 6.80 14.96 -2.56
CA SER A 162 8.26 14.85 -2.56
C SER A 162 8.77 13.59 -1.83
N ASN A 163 9.99 13.23 -2.13
CA ASN A 163 10.73 12.17 -1.45
C ASN A 163 12.11 12.70 -1.05
N ARG A 164 12.89 11.88 -0.34
CA ARG A 164 14.19 12.30 0.19
C ARG A 164 15.14 12.78 -0.91
N VAL A 165 15.16 12.07 -2.04
CA VAL A 165 16.06 12.37 -3.17
C VAL A 165 15.68 13.71 -3.79
N THR A 166 14.41 13.89 -4.14
CA THR A 166 13.95 15.13 -4.79
C THR A 166 14.04 16.35 -3.87
N ARG A 167 13.93 16.17 -2.54
CA ARG A 167 14.21 17.24 -1.57
C ARG A 167 15.68 17.62 -1.52
N LYS A 168 16.59 16.64 -1.56
CA LYS A 168 18.04 16.90 -1.53
C LYS A 168 18.52 17.57 -2.80
N PHE A 169 18.05 17.11 -3.96
CA PHE A 169 18.46 17.57 -5.28
C PHE A 169 17.44 18.56 -5.87
N LYS A 170 16.85 19.42 -5.03
CA LYS A 170 15.81 20.37 -5.44
C LYS A 170 16.31 21.40 -6.47
N ASP A 171 17.59 21.76 -6.41
CA ASP A 171 18.18 22.77 -7.29
C ASP A 171 18.37 22.24 -8.73
N VAL A 172 18.30 20.92 -8.91
CA VAL A 172 18.37 20.22 -10.21
C VAL A 172 17.09 19.41 -10.46
N LEU A 173 15.96 19.83 -9.90
CA LEU A 173 14.71 19.07 -9.99
C LEU A 173 14.23 18.89 -11.44
N ASP A 174 14.48 19.88 -12.29
CA ASP A 174 14.14 19.85 -13.73
C ASP A 174 14.92 18.80 -14.53
N ASN A 175 15.96 18.22 -13.93
CA ASN A 175 16.72 17.13 -14.52
C ASN A 175 16.16 15.75 -14.14
N PHE A 176 15.13 15.67 -13.28
CA PHE A 176 14.41 14.43 -13.01
C PHE A 176 13.26 14.23 -13.98
N LEU A 177 13.16 13.01 -14.52
CA LEU A 177 12.08 12.60 -15.40
C LEU A 177 11.41 11.34 -14.87
N ARG A 178 10.08 11.37 -14.75
CA ARG A 178 9.25 10.18 -14.49
C ARG A 178 9.00 9.48 -15.82
N VAL A 179 9.48 8.25 -15.98
CA VAL A 179 9.17 7.44 -17.17
C VAL A 179 8.21 6.32 -16.81
N GLN A 180 7.21 6.07 -17.65
CA GLN A 180 6.23 5.00 -17.48
C GLN A 180 5.99 4.28 -18.80
N PHE A 181 5.96 2.95 -18.76
CA PHE A 181 5.65 2.12 -19.91
C PHE A 181 4.22 1.59 -19.81
N THR A 182 3.41 1.84 -20.83
CA THR A 182 1.99 1.44 -20.88
C THR A 182 1.67 0.81 -22.23
N ASP A 183 0.51 0.17 -22.32
CA ASP A 183 -0.08 -0.20 -23.61
C ASP A 183 -0.69 1.05 -24.29
N GLU A 184 -1.17 0.92 -25.52
CA GLU A 184 -1.72 2.04 -26.32
C GLU A 184 -2.97 2.66 -25.69
N ASP A 185 -3.75 1.87 -24.95
CA ASP A 185 -4.91 2.31 -24.18
C ASP A 185 -4.53 2.88 -22.80
N MET A 186 -3.24 3.12 -22.55
CA MET A 186 -2.66 3.56 -21.28
C MET A 186 -2.76 2.53 -20.14
N SER A 187 -3.18 1.31 -20.43
CA SER A 187 -3.20 0.21 -19.47
C SER A 187 -1.79 -0.35 -19.22
N ALA A 188 -1.68 -1.29 -18.27
CA ALA A 188 -0.40 -1.90 -17.97
C ALA A 188 -0.03 -2.93 -19.04
N LEU A 189 1.18 -2.83 -19.60
CA LEU A 189 1.71 -3.81 -20.56
C LEU A 189 1.64 -5.23 -20.01
N SER A 190 1.06 -6.15 -20.79
CA SER A 190 1.06 -7.56 -20.45
C SER A 190 2.44 -8.17 -20.59
N ALA A 191 2.82 -9.05 -19.67
CA ALA A 191 4.08 -9.80 -19.78
C ALA A 191 4.16 -10.63 -21.07
N ARG A 192 3.00 -11.08 -21.59
CA ARG A 192 2.91 -11.82 -22.87
C ARG A 192 3.30 -10.96 -24.07
N THR A 193 3.12 -9.64 -23.98
CA THR A 193 3.48 -8.70 -25.05
C THR A 193 5.01 -8.57 -25.22
N LEU A 194 5.79 -9.05 -24.25
CA LEU A 194 7.26 -8.98 -24.25
C LEU A 194 7.95 -10.24 -24.80
N GLU A 195 7.17 -11.30 -25.08
CA GLU A 195 7.67 -12.61 -25.50
C GLU A 195 6.84 -13.13 -26.67
N THR A 196 7.49 -13.59 -27.74
CA THR A 196 6.79 -14.32 -28.80
C THR A 196 6.59 -15.78 -28.37
N SER A 197 5.35 -16.28 -28.39
CA SER A 197 5.14 -17.72 -28.30
C SER A 197 5.45 -18.35 -29.66
N PRO A 198 6.29 -19.40 -29.74
CA PRO A 198 6.36 -20.17 -30.97
C PRO A 198 4.99 -20.83 -31.19
N GLU A 199 4.26 -20.45 -32.24
CA GLU A 199 3.02 -21.13 -32.65
C GLU A 199 3.27 -22.52 -33.25
N THR A 200 4.50 -23.04 -33.19
CA THR A 200 4.84 -24.31 -33.83
C THR A 200 5.01 -25.43 -32.80
N PHE A 201 4.20 -26.48 -32.99
CA PHE A 201 4.11 -27.76 -32.28
C PHE A 201 5.42 -28.61 -32.27
N LEU A 202 6.60 -28.01 -32.09
CA LEU A 202 7.85 -28.74 -31.91
C LEU A 202 8.45 -28.40 -30.55
N LYS A 203 8.21 -29.31 -29.60
CA LYS A 203 8.73 -29.35 -28.22
C LYS A 203 10.25 -29.56 -28.17
N THR A 204 11.02 -28.80 -28.94
CA THR A 204 12.49 -28.84 -28.92
C THR A 204 13.00 -27.45 -28.55
N GLN A 205 13.22 -27.22 -27.25
CA GLN A 205 14.14 -26.25 -26.63
C GLN A 205 14.33 -24.83 -27.24
N ILE A 206 13.42 -24.31 -28.07
CA ILE A 206 13.51 -22.94 -28.58
C ILE A 206 12.98 -22.00 -27.50
N ARG A 207 13.88 -21.20 -26.92
CA ARG A 207 13.55 -20.13 -25.97
C ARG A 207 12.60 -19.16 -26.68
N SER A 208 11.56 -18.67 -25.99
CA SER A 208 10.71 -17.60 -26.54
C SER A 208 11.59 -16.43 -26.97
N GLU A 209 11.36 -15.88 -28.16
CA GLU A 209 12.10 -14.71 -28.61
C GLU A 209 11.51 -13.45 -27.95
N ARG A 210 12.32 -12.39 -27.89
CA ARG A 210 11.90 -11.10 -27.36
C ARG A 210 11.20 -10.31 -28.47
N THR A 211 10.11 -9.65 -28.13
CA THR A 211 9.37 -8.81 -29.09
C THR A 211 10.10 -7.48 -29.33
N ASP A 212 9.75 -6.78 -30.41
CA ASP A 212 10.25 -5.42 -30.66
C ASP A 212 9.88 -4.45 -29.52
N ILE A 213 8.75 -4.70 -28.85
CA ILE A 213 8.32 -3.94 -27.67
C ILE A 213 9.31 -4.12 -26.51
N TYR A 214 9.78 -5.36 -26.29
CA TYR A 214 10.84 -5.61 -25.30
C TYR A 214 12.11 -4.84 -25.67
N HIS A 215 12.53 -4.88 -26.94
CA HIS A 215 13.73 -4.19 -27.39
C HIS A 215 13.62 -2.67 -27.23
N ARG A 216 12.48 -2.07 -27.60
CA ARG A 216 12.19 -0.64 -27.37
C ARG A 216 12.33 -0.26 -25.90
N ILE A 217 11.73 -1.03 -24.98
CA ILE A 217 11.83 -0.78 -23.54
C ILE A 217 13.28 -0.97 -23.06
N HIS A 218 13.93 -2.03 -23.49
CA HIS A 218 15.31 -2.34 -23.10
C HIS A 218 16.29 -1.26 -23.57
N ASP A 219 16.10 -0.73 -24.78
CA ASP A 219 16.96 0.31 -25.34
C ASP A 219 16.81 1.62 -24.57
N VAL A 220 15.59 2.01 -24.20
CA VAL A 220 15.35 3.16 -23.30
C VAL A 220 16.06 2.96 -21.96
N LEU A 221 15.96 1.77 -21.37
CA LEU A 221 16.60 1.47 -20.08
C LEU A 221 18.13 1.46 -20.16
N LYS A 222 18.70 1.03 -21.28
CA LYS A 222 20.14 0.83 -21.48
C LYS A 222 20.83 2.11 -21.97
N HIS A 223 20.22 2.82 -22.90
CA HIS A 223 20.82 3.95 -23.60
C HIS A 223 20.29 5.31 -23.12
N GLY A 224 19.19 5.32 -22.37
CA GLY A 224 18.59 6.57 -21.92
C GLY A 224 17.64 7.19 -22.94
N ILE A 225 17.23 8.43 -22.68
CA ILE A 225 16.35 9.22 -23.54
C ILE A 225 16.96 10.61 -23.72
N ARG A 226 17.08 11.06 -24.97
CA ARG A 226 17.60 12.39 -25.28
C ARG A 226 16.47 13.38 -25.52
N LEU A 227 16.32 14.37 -24.65
CA LEU A 227 15.27 15.40 -24.72
C LEU A 227 15.86 16.76 -24.43
N ASP A 228 15.54 17.75 -25.28
CA ASP A 228 15.97 19.14 -25.12
C ASP A 228 17.48 19.31 -24.83
N GLY A 229 18.31 18.60 -25.62
CA GLY A 229 19.77 18.60 -25.45
C GLY A 229 20.29 17.82 -24.24
N LYS A 230 19.43 17.38 -23.32
CA LYS A 230 19.77 16.57 -22.14
C LYS A 230 19.69 15.07 -22.44
N ASN A 231 20.56 14.28 -21.80
CA ASN A 231 20.51 12.83 -21.83
C ASN A 231 20.03 12.29 -20.48
N TYR A 232 18.83 11.72 -20.44
CA TYR A 232 18.22 11.15 -19.25
C TYR A 232 18.60 9.67 -19.13
N GLU A 233 19.28 9.31 -18.05
CA GLU A 233 19.74 7.96 -17.80
C GLU A 233 18.91 7.29 -16.69
N PHE A 234 18.82 5.96 -16.72
CA PHE A 234 18.12 5.21 -15.68
C PHE A 234 18.72 5.53 -14.31
N LEU A 235 17.89 5.96 -13.35
CA LEU A 235 18.31 6.26 -11.99
C LEU A 235 17.90 5.13 -11.03
N ALA A 236 16.60 4.96 -10.80
CA ALA A 236 16.04 3.96 -9.89
C ALA A 236 14.51 3.86 -10.00
N PHE A 237 13.91 2.93 -9.27
CA PHE A 237 12.45 2.86 -9.07
C PHE A 237 12.13 2.42 -7.64
N SER A 238 10.98 2.84 -7.12
CA SER A 238 10.38 2.28 -5.90
C SER A 238 9.53 1.05 -6.23
N SER A 239 9.17 0.27 -5.21
CA SER A 239 8.31 -0.91 -5.42
C SER A 239 6.90 -0.57 -5.91
N SER A 240 6.37 0.62 -5.60
CA SER A 240 5.09 1.07 -6.16
C SER A 240 5.26 1.43 -7.63
N GLN A 241 6.33 2.14 -7.96
CA GLN A 241 6.64 2.54 -9.34
C GLN A 241 6.86 1.34 -10.25
N LEU A 242 7.57 0.31 -9.77
CA LEU A 242 7.77 -0.93 -10.54
C LEU A 242 6.43 -1.63 -10.87
N ARG A 243 5.47 -1.65 -9.93
CA ARG A 243 4.14 -2.25 -10.17
C ARG A 243 3.30 -1.49 -11.18
N SER A 244 3.57 -0.20 -11.38
CA SER A 244 2.94 0.63 -12.40
C SER A 244 3.84 0.82 -13.62
N HIS A 245 4.84 -0.06 -13.81
CA HIS A 245 5.81 -0.02 -14.92
C HIS A 245 6.46 1.36 -15.10
N SER A 246 6.79 2.01 -13.98
CA SER A 246 7.37 3.35 -13.95
C SER A 246 8.70 3.38 -13.20
N LEU A 247 9.50 4.39 -13.50
CA LEU A 247 10.83 4.59 -12.94
C LEU A 247 11.23 6.06 -12.96
N TRP A 248 12.38 6.34 -12.35
CA TRP A 248 13.06 7.63 -12.43
C TRP A 248 14.22 7.55 -13.41
N MET A 249 14.29 8.54 -14.28
CA MET A 249 15.50 8.86 -15.04
C MET A 249 16.00 10.24 -14.62
N PHE A 250 17.29 10.47 -14.84
CA PHE A 250 17.93 11.73 -14.46
C PHE A 250 18.94 12.17 -15.53
N ALA A 251 18.91 13.45 -15.86
CA ALA A 251 19.88 14.07 -16.74
C ALA A 251 21.04 14.65 -15.93
N SER A 252 22.25 14.17 -16.17
CA SER A 252 23.42 14.64 -15.43
C SER A 252 23.68 16.14 -15.68
N ASP A 253 23.97 16.86 -14.61
CA ASP A 253 24.39 18.26 -14.63
C ASP A 253 25.87 18.35 -14.28
N GLN A 254 26.70 18.67 -15.27
CA GLN A 254 28.15 18.79 -15.08
C GLN A 254 28.53 20.01 -14.24
N ASN A 255 27.74 21.09 -14.28
CA ASN A 255 28.03 22.31 -13.51
C ASN A 255 27.80 22.11 -12.01
N LEU A 256 26.80 21.30 -11.66
CA LEU A 256 26.44 20.99 -10.26
C LEU A 256 26.96 19.62 -9.79
N ASN A 257 27.83 18.97 -10.58
CA ASN A 257 28.39 17.64 -10.34
C ASN A 257 27.34 16.60 -9.89
N SER A 258 26.12 16.74 -10.41
CA SER A 258 24.98 15.89 -10.09
C SER A 258 24.84 14.87 -11.21
N THR A 259 25.17 13.61 -10.93
CA THR A 259 25.08 12.49 -11.86
C THR A 259 24.25 11.38 -11.24
N CYS A 260 23.81 10.41 -12.05
CA CYS A 260 23.12 9.23 -11.53
C CYS A 260 23.94 8.51 -10.45
N ASP A 261 25.26 8.43 -10.63
CA ASP A 261 26.15 7.75 -9.69
C ASP A 261 26.42 8.57 -8.42
N SER A 262 26.51 9.90 -8.52
CA SER A 262 26.63 10.74 -7.32
C SER A 262 25.34 10.72 -6.49
N ILE A 263 24.18 10.71 -7.14
CA ILE A 263 22.87 10.53 -6.48
C ILE A 263 22.78 9.14 -5.80
N ARG A 264 23.15 8.06 -6.49
CA ARG A 264 23.14 6.69 -5.92
C ARG A 264 24.11 6.56 -4.76
N SER A 265 25.31 7.15 -4.87
CA SER A 265 26.31 7.15 -3.79
C SER A 265 25.82 7.91 -2.57
N TRP A 266 25.11 9.02 -2.77
CA TRP A 266 24.50 9.78 -1.67
C TRP A 266 23.39 9.02 -0.93
N MET A 267 22.62 8.16 -1.63
CA MET A 267 21.55 7.38 -0.99
C MET A 267 22.07 6.45 0.12
N GLY A 268 23.26 5.88 -0.07
CA GLY A 268 23.91 4.98 0.88
C GLY A 268 24.84 3.99 0.19
N ASN A 269 25.41 3.09 0.99
CA ASN A 269 26.30 2.04 0.51
C ASN A 269 25.53 0.76 0.17
N PHE A 270 25.53 0.42 -1.12
CA PHE A 270 24.90 -0.80 -1.66
C PHE A 270 25.93 -1.84 -2.14
N ALA A 271 27.23 -1.58 -2.04
CA ALA A 271 28.29 -2.44 -2.59
C ALA A 271 28.24 -3.88 -2.04
N ASN A 272 27.81 -4.04 -0.78
CA ASN A 272 27.69 -5.34 -0.13
C ASN A 272 26.41 -6.11 -0.51
N ILE A 273 25.54 -5.58 -1.39
CA ILE A 273 24.29 -6.24 -1.80
C ILE A 273 24.45 -6.85 -3.18
N ARG A 274 24.81 -8.13 -3.23
CA ARG A 274 25.00 -8.87 -4.50
C ARG A 274 23.71 -9.14 -5.26
N ASN A 275 22.60 -9.31 -4.55
CA ASN A 275 21.32 -9.58 -5.19
C ASN A 275 20.73 -8.30 -5.81
N VAL A 276 20.69 -8.23 -7.14
CA VAL A 276 20.23 -7.05 -7.90
C VAL A 276 18.82 -6.62 -7.52
N ALA A 277 17.88 -7.55 -7.41
CA ALA A 277 16.49 -7.23 -7.03
C ALA A 277 16.41 -6.63 -5.62
N LYS A 278 17.19 -7.16 -4.67
CA LYS A 278 17.32 -6.62 -3.31
C LYS A 278 17.97 -5.24 -3.35
N CYS A 279 19.03 -5.06 -4.13
CA CYS A 279 19.75 -3.81 -4.31
C CYS A 279 18.83 -2.71 -4.85
N ALA A 280 18.12 -2.97 -5.96
CA ALA A 280 17.12 -2.06 -6.53
C ALA A 280 16.01 -1.74 -5.52
N ALA A 281 15.52 -2.72 -4.76
CA ALA A 281 14.54 -2.48 -3.70
C ALA A 281 15.11 -1.69 -2.49
N ARG A 282 16.43 -1.64 -2.30
CA ARG A 282 17.08 -0.79 -1.29
C ARG A 282 17.23 0.64 -1.77
N MET A 283 17.75 0.85 -2.97
CA MET A 283 17.79 2.17 -3.62
C MET A 283 16.39 2.79 -3.73
N GLY A 284 15.40 2.00 -4.16
CA GLY A 284 14.01 2.43 -4.31
C GLY A 284 13.33 2.91 -3.03
N GLN A 285 13.87 2.61 -1.84
CA GLN A 285 13.31 3.13 -0.59
C GLN A 285 13.49 4.64 -0.46
N CYS A 286 14.54 5.22 -1.03
CA CYS A 286 14.83 6.66 -1.01
C CYS A 286 13.80 7.47 -1.82
N PHE A 287 13.12 6.83 -2.77
CA PHE A 287 12.08 7.42 -3.61
C PHE A 287 10.65 7.21 -3.07
N SER A 288 10.51 6.76 -1.83
CA SER A 288 9.20 6.69 -1.20
C SER A 288 8.70 8.11 -0.91
N SER A 289 7.51 8.46 -1.41
CA SER A 289 6.82 9.69 -1.02
C SER A 289 6.71 9.75 0.51
N SER A 290 7.15 10.86 1.08
CA SER A 290 7.34 10.99 2.53
C SER A 290 7.37 12.45 2.96
N LYS A 291 7.00 12.70 4.21
CA LYS A 291 7.21 13.99 4.86
C LYS A 291 8.57 14.00 5.56
N GLN A 292 9.33 15.07 5.37
CA GLN A 292 10.58 15.27 6.09
C GLN A 292 10.27 15.55 7.56
N GLY A 293 10.89 14.78 8.45
CA GLY A 293 10.86 15.01 9.89
C GLY A 293 12.16 15.60 10.39
N PRO A 294 12.37 15.61 11.72
CA PRO A 294 13.57 16.17 12.34
C PRO A 294 14.85 15.44 11.94
N VAL A 295 15.96 16.18 12.02
CA VAL A 295 17.32 15.62 12.03
C VAL A 295 17.56 14.94 13.38
N ILE A 296 18.18 13.76 13.36
CA ILE A 296 18.52 12.99 14.56
C ILE A 296 20.00 12.66 14.52
N CYS A 297 20.73 13.10 15.53
CA CYS A 297 22.15 12.78 15.65
C CYS A 297 22.35 11.35 16.18
N HIS A 298 23.48 10.74 15.84
CA HIS A 298 23.79 9.36 16.21
C HIS A 298 23.76 9.11 17.74
N TYR A 299 24.14 10.09 18.56
CA TYR A 299 24.10 9.98 20.03
C TYR A 299 22.68 10.03 20.62
N GLU A 300 21.68 10.42 19.83
CA GLU A 300 20.27 10.46 20.24
C GLU A 300 19.53 9.15 19.89
N ILE A 301 20.25 8.23 19.26
CA ILE A 301 19.76 6.93 18.80
C ILE A 301 20.36 5.85 19.69
N GLU A 302 19.49 4.93 20.11
CA GLU A 302 19.90 3.70 20.78
C GLU A 302 19.67 2.52 19.83
N GLU A 303 20.59 1.54 19.84
CA GLU A 303 20.38 0.26 19.15
C GLU A 303 20.20 -0.84 20.18
N ILE A 304 19.08 -1.57 20.09
CA ILE A 304 18.75 -2.71 20.95
C ILE A 304 18.63 -3.99 20.11
N PRO A 305 18.94 -5.17 20.67
CA PRO A 305 18.81 -6.43 19.94
C PRO A 305 17.36 -6.70 19.53
N ASP A 306 17.15 -7.48 18.48
CA ASP A 306 15.81 -7.99 18.17
C ASP A 306 15.30 -8.94 19.26
N ILE A 307 13.98 -8.95 19.49
CA ILE A 307 13.33 -9.91 20.36
C ILE A 307 13.16 -11.21 19.57
N GLU A 308 13.94 -12.22 19.95
CA GLU A 308 13.98 -13.51 19.29
C GLU A 308 13.51 -14.63 20.24
N ARG A 309 12.77 -15.61 19.72
CA ARG A 309 12.39 -16.83 20.44
C ARG A 309 12.70 -18.06 19.59
N MET A 310 13.28 -19.06 20.23
CA MET A 310 13.49 -20.37 19.63
C MET A 310 12.24 -21.24 19.81
N ASN A 311 11.70 -21.76 18.71
CA ASN A 311 10.62 -22.73 18.72
C ASN A 311 10.88 -23.82 17.68
N ALA A 312 10.78 -25.09 18.08
CA ALA A 312 11.03 -26.26 17.22
C ALA A 312 12.34 -26.17 16.40
N GLY A 313 13.42 -25.71 17.03
CA GLY A 313 14.74 -25.53 16.39
C GLY A 313 14.84 -24.35 15.42
N VAL A 314 13.80 -23.51 15.35
CA VAL A 314 13.75 -22.31 14.51
C VAL A 314 13.78 -21.06 15.38
N ASN A 315 14.65 -20.12 15.05
CA ASN A 315 14.65 -18.82 15.68
C ASN A 315 13.70 -17.87 14.95
N TYR A 316 12.74 -17.29 15.68
CA TYR A 316 11.73 -16.36 15.19
C TYR A 316 11.96 -14.98 15.77
N CYS A 317 11.99 -13.96 14.90
CA CYS A 317 12.08 -12.56 15.30
C CYS A 317 10.67 -11.98 15.48
N PHE A 318 10.34 -11.58 16.71
CA PHE A 318 9.05 -10.99 17.09
C PHE A 318 9.04 -9.47 16.90
N SER A 319 10.22 -8.84 16.83
CA SER A 319 10.38 -7.39 16.68
C SER A 319 10.79 -6.95 15.27
N ASP A 320 10.58 -7.77 14.24
CA ASP A 320 11.07 -7.45 12.90
C ASP A 320 10.46 -6.15 12.37
N GLY A 321 11.33 -5.16 12.20
CA GLY A 321 10.98 -3.91 11.56
C GLY A 321 10.25 -2.94 12.49
N ILE A 322 10.33 -3.13 13.81
CA ILE A 322 9.75 -2.19 14.79
C ILE A 322 10.76 -1.75 15.85
N GLY A 323 10.81 -0.44 16.09
CA GLY A 323 11.60 0.21 17.12
C GLY A 323 10.75 1.08 18.04
N ARG A 324 11.41 1.87 18.89
CA ARG A 324 10.77 2.74 19.89
C ARG A 324 11.00 4.21 19.55
N ILE A 325 10.08 5.08 19.96
CA ILE A 325 10.23 6.54 19.90
C ILE A 325 9.82 7.12 21.26
N SER A 326 10.57 8.10 21.77
CA SER A 326 10.19 8.76 23.03
C SER A 326 8.94 9.63 22.83
N PRO A 327 8.09 9.81 23.88
CA PRO A 327 6.91 10.66 23.78
C PRO A 327 7.21 12.09 23.35
N ALA A 328 8.30 12.68 23.88
CA ALA A 328 8.73 14.03 23.54
C ALA A 328 9.13 14.13 22.05
N PHE A 329 9.93 13.18 21.56
CA PHE A 329 10.35 13.20 20.17
C PHE A 329 9.21 12.86 19.20
N ALA A 330 8.28 11.97 19.59
CA ALA A 330 7.06 11.72 18.82
C ALA A 330 6.21 12.98 18.62
N LEU A 331 6.14 13.85 19.65
CA LEU A 331 5.49 15.15 19.55
C LEU A 331 6.22 16.08 18.57
N ASP A 332 7.55 16.13 18.61
CA ASP A 332 8.35 16.94 17.68
C ASP A 332 8.23 16.46 16.23
N VAL A 333 8.21 15.14 16.01
CA VAL A 333 7.91 14.53 14.70
C VAL A 333 6.50 14.93 14.26
N ALA A 334 5.52 14.88 15.15
CA ALA A 334 4.14 15.24 14.85
C ALA A 334 3.97 16.71 14.43
N ARG A 335 4.70 17.62 15.08
CA ARG A 335 4.79 19.05 14.73
C ARG A 335 5.43 19.25 13.37
N THR A 336 6.63 18.71 13.19
CA THR A 336 7.45 18.91 11.98
C THR A 336 6.75 18.36 10.74
N CYS A 337 6.13 17.19 10.85
CA CYS A 337 5.43 16.56 9.73
C CYS A 337 3.96 16.98 9.61
N ALA A 338 3.46 17.89 10.46
CA ALA A 338 2.06 18.28 10.54
C ALA A 338 1.11 17.06 10.49
N CYS A 339 1.34 16.08 11.38
CA CYS A 339 0.62 14.80 11.38
C CYS A 339 -0.20 14.53 12.66
N PHE A 340 -0.59 15.59 13.36
CA PHE A 340 -1.51 15.54 14.49
C PHE A 340 -2.91 15.00 14.12
N LYS A 341 -3.59 14.42 15.12
CA LYS A 341 -5.00 14.00 15.03
C LYS A 341 -5.93 15.08 15.61
N GLY A 342 -6.97 15.47 14.88
CA GLY A 342 -8.01 16.39 15.38
C GLY A 342 -7.80 17.86 15.01
N LYS A 343 -8.79 18.71 15.32
CA LYS A 343 -8.68 20.18 15.17
C LYS A 343 -7.54 20.71 16.06
N ARG A 344 -6.92 21.84 15.68
CA ARG A 344 -5.72 22.43 16.31
C ARG A 344 -5.69 22.45 17.84
N HIS A 345 -6.85 22.49 18.51
CA HIS A 345 -6.97 22.59 19.97
C HIS A 345 -7.02 21.25 20.74
N ASN A 346 -7.21 20.09 20.08
CA ASN A 346 -7.28 18.75 20.70
C ASN A 346 -6.31 17.74 20.04
N ALA A 347 -5.16 18.23 19.58
CA ALA A 347 -4.22 17.49 18.76
C ALA A 347 -3.54 16.32 19.51
N LEU A 348 -4.00 15.09 19.29
CA LEU A 348 -3.36 13.89 19.85
C LEU A 348 -2.12 13.52 19.02
N THR A 349 -0.98 13.31 19.69
CA THR A 349 0.24 12.78 19.09
C THR A 349 0.00 11.35 18.59
N PRO A 350 0.38 11.00 17.34
CA PRO A 350 0.30 9.63 16.86
C PRO A 350 1.14 8.67 17.72
N SER A 351 0.58 7.50 18.05
CA SER A 351 1.26 6.47 18.85
C SER A 351 2.33 5.70 18.08
N ALA A 352 2.26 5.67 16.74
CA ALA A 352 3.32 5.06 15.93
C ALA A 352 3.44 5.70 14.54
N PHE A 353 4.65 5.59 13.99
CA PHE A 353 5.05 6.16 12.70
C PHE A 353 5.74 5.11 11.84
N GLN A 354 5.38 5.04 10.56
CA GLN A 354 6.19 4.33 9.57
C GLN A 354 7.29 5.26 9.08
N ILE A 355 8.55 4.84 9.22
CA ILE A 355 9.69 5.72 9.01
C ILE A 355 10.70 5.21 7.97
N ARG A 356 11.52 6.13 7.51
CA ARG A 356 12.83 5.88 6.88
C ARG A 356 13.86 6.78 7.56
N TYR A 357 15.01 6.22 7.91
CA TYR A 357 16.13 6.97 8.51
C TYR A 357 17.42 6.33 8.02
N GLY A 358 18.27 7.04 7.28
CA GLY A 358 19.40 6.37 6.59
C GLY A 358 18.96 5.10 5.85
N GLY A 359 19.59 3.97 6.18
CA GLY A 359 19.21 2.65 5.69
C GLY A 359 18.19 1.89 6.55
N TYR A 360 17.67 2.48 7.62
CA TYR A 360 16.63 1.92 8.49
C TYR A 360 15.24 2.10 7.87
N LYS A 361 14.46 1.02 7.92
CA LYS A 361 13.07 0.98 7.46
C LYS A 361 12.25 0.17 8.45
N GLY A 362 11.15 0.76 8.91
CA GLY A 362 10.23 0.08 9.82
C GLY A 362 9.13 0.98 10.35
N VAL A 363 8.60 0.57 11.50
CA VAL A 363 7.68 1.33 12.35
C VAL A 363 8.43 1.72 13.63
N VAL A 364 8.16 2.88 14.19
CA VAL A 364 8.55 3.24 15.55
C VAL A 364 7.30 3.57 16.35
N ALA A 365 7.18 3.01 17.54
CA ALA A 365 6.02 3.18 18.43
C ALA A 365 6.44 3.89 19.72
N ILE A 366 5.54 4.73 20.26
CA ILE A 366 5.80 5.44 21.50
C ILE A 366 6.08 4.43 22.60
N TYR A 367 7.22 4.59 23.28
CA TYR A 367 7.54 3.85 24.49
C TYR A 367 7.76 4.85 25.63
N PRO A 368 6.84 4.96 26.60
CA PRO A 368 6.87 5.97 27.65
C PRO A 368 8.21 6.10 28.39
N SER A 369 8.88 4.98 28.64
CA SER A 369 10.15 4.94 29.37
C SER A 369 11.39 5.14 28.48
N SER A 370 11.22 5.50 27.20
CA SER A 370 12.34 5.72 26.28
C SER A 370 13.06 7.02 26.60
N ILE A 371 14.36 6.92 26.92
CA ILE A 371 15.23 8.07 27.16
C ILE A 371 15.75 8.62 25.83
N SER A 372 16.19 7.73 24.94
CA SER A 372 16.65 8.06 23.59
C SER A 372 15.51 8.57 22.73
N LYS A 373 15.81 9.45 21.76
CA LYS A 373 14.79 9.97 20.82
C LYS A 373 14.15 8.83 20.05
N VAL A 374 15.00 7.95 19.52
CA VAL A 374 14.57 6.77 18.75
C VAL A 374 15.46 5.59 19.13
N THR A 375 14.84 4.41 19.22
CA THR A 375 15.56 3.15 19.39
C THR A 375 15.33 2.27 18.18
N PHE A 376 16.41 1.82 17.53
CA PHE A 376 16.36 0.91 16.38
C PHE A 376 16.78 -0.51 16.73
N ARG A 377 16.40 -1.45 15.86
CA ARG A 377 16.80 -2.87 15.94
C ARG A 377 17.53 -3.31 14.67
N PRO A 378 18.41 -4.33 14.73
CA PRO A 378 19.14 -4.84 13.57
C PRO A 378 18.23 -5.20 12.39
N SER A 379 17.06 -5.81 12.66
CA SER A 379 16.06 -6.13 11.65
C SER A 379 15.61 -4.92 10.83
N MET A 380 15.68 -3.70 11.36
CA MET A 380 15.29 -2.48 10.65
C MET A 380 16.35 -1.99 9.65
N LYS A 381 17.63 -2.26 9.89
CA LYS A 381 18.75 -1.79 9.05
C LYS A 381 18.84 -2.58 7.74
N LYS A 382 18.59 -1.93 6.61
CA LYS A 382 18.52 -2.59 5.29
C LYS A 382 19.77 -2.41 4.43
N PHE A 383 20.53 -1.35 4.69
CA PHE A 383 21.83 -1.01 4.08
C PHE A 383 22.53 0.04 4.96
N GLN A 384 23.83 0.29 4.73
CA GLN A 384 24.58 1.32 5.48
C GLN A 384 24.37 2.69 4.84
N SER A 385 24.17 3.74 5.63
CA SER A 385 23.95 5.10 5.17
C SER A 385 24.21 6.07 6.31
N GLU A 386 24.82 7.21 6.00
CA GLU A 386 25.15 8.28 6.97
C GLU A 386 24.06 9.37 7.04
N LEU A 387 22.93 9.17 6.34
CA LEU A 387 21.85 10.15 6.31
C LEU A 387 21.10 10.19 7.65
N ASN A 388 21.04 11.38 8.25
CA ASN A 388 20.56 11.60 9.61
C ASN A 388 19.17 12.25 9.70
N VAL A 389 18.39 12.23 8.62
CA VAL A 389 17.03 12.78 8.57
C VAL A 389 16.01 11.66 8.69
N LEU A 390 15.05 11.82 9.62
CA LEU A 390 13.91 10.92 9.77
C LEU A 390 12.79 11.35 8.82
N ASP A 391 12.41 10.49 7.88
CA ASP A 391 11.23 10.70 7.04
C ASP A 391 10.05 9.88 7.55
N VAL A 392 8.87 10.49 7.58
CA VAL A 392 7.60 9.85 7.95
C VAL A 392 6.79 9.56 6.70
N LEU A 393 6.38 8.31 6.54
CA LEU A 393 5.59 7.85 5.40
C LEU A 393 4.11 7.74 5.76
N GLU A 394 3.83 7.18 6.93
CA GLU A 394 2.48 6.97 7.48
C GLU A 394 2.53 7.08 9.00
N TRP A 395 1.38 7.30 9.62
CA TRP A 395 1.25 7.40 11.07
C TRP A 395 -0.10 6.83 11.53
N THR A 396 -0.21 6.48 12.79
CA THR A 396 -1.49 6.01 13.39
C THR A 396 -2.54 7.13 13.32
N ARG A 397 -3.73 6.80 12.84
CA ARG A 397 -4.94 7.65 12.74
C ARG A 397 -6.14 6.77 12.44
N PHE A 398 -7.35 7.32 12.58
CA PHE A 398 -8.56 6.66 12.07
C PHE A 398 -8.41 6.35 10.59
N LEU A 399 -8.54 5.06 10.24
CA LEU A 399 -8.58 4.60 8.85
C LEU A 399 -9.72 3.59 8.69
N PRO A 400 -10.70 3.86 7.81
CA PRO A 400 -11.82 2.97 7.59
C PRO A 400 -11.37 1.65 6.93
N CYS A 401 -11.96 0.54 7.38
CA CYS A 401 -11.71 -0.78 6.81
C CYS A 401 -12.71 -1.11 5.71
N TYR A 402 -12.23 -1.81 4.70
CA TYR A 402 -13.04 -2.33 3.62
C TYR A 402 -12.69 -3.79 3.38
N LEU A 403 -13.68 -4.61 3.09
CA LEU A 403 -13.45 -5.89 2.43
C LEU A 403 -12.95 -5.63 1.01
N ASN A 404 -12.20 -6.58 0.49
CA ASN A 404 -11.81 -6.63 -0.91
C ASN A 404 -12.02 -8.06 -1.40
N ARG A 405 -11.86 -8.27 -2.71
CA ARG A 405 -11.99 -9.61 -3.33
C ARG A 405 -11.22 -10.70 -2.58
N GLN A 406 -9.96 -10.44 -2.20
CA GLN A 406 -9.13 -11.43 -1.51
C GLN A 406 -9.68 -11.83 -0.14
N ILE A 407 -10.10 -10.86 0.68
CA ILE A 407 -10.67 -11.12 2.01
C ILE A 407 -12.00 -11.84 1.86
N ILE A 408 -12.85 -11.41 0.92
CA ILE A 408 -14.16 -12.04 0.65
C ILE A 408 -13.96 -13.50 0.27
N THR A 409 -13.07 -13.79 -0.69
CA THR A 409 -12.77 -15.16 -1.12
C THR A 409 -12.32 -16.03 0.05
N LEU A 410 -11.38 -15.55 0.88
CA LEU A 410 -10.91 -16.31 2.03
C LEU A 410 -12.01 -16.56 3.07
N LEU A 411 -12.83 -15.56 3.38
CA LEU A 411 -13.94 -15.72 4.33
C LEU A 411 -15.01 -16.68 3.81
N SER A 412 -15.33 -16.62 2.52
CA SER A 412 -16.25 -17.56 1.86
C SER A 412 -15.71 -18.99 1.91
N THR A 413 -14.42 -19.19 1.58
CA THR A 413 -13.75 -20.51 1.69
C THR A 413 -13.71 -21.04 3.14
N LEU A 414 -13.66 -20.15 4.14
CA LEU A 414 -13.73 -20.50 5.56
C LEU A 414 -15.17 -20.79 6.04
N GLY A 415 -16.17 -20.76 5.15
CA GLY A 415 -17.55 -21.15 5.42
C GLY A 415 -18.50 -19.99 5.75
N LEU A 416 -18.10 -18.74 5.55
CA LEU A 416 -19.02 -17.60 5.69
C LEU A 416 -19.95 -17.53 4.48
N SER A 417 -21.27 -17.51 4.70
CA SER A 417 -22.24 -17.40 3.60
C SER A 417 -22.05 -16.12 2.78
N ASP A 418 -22.10 -16.28 1.45
CA ASP A 418 -21.97 -15.16 0.52
C ASP A 418 -23.11 -14.13 0.66
N ASP A 419 -24.29 -14.55 1.18
CA ASP A 419 -25.42 -13.68 1.47
C ASP A 419 -25.07 -12.53 2.43
N VAL A 420 -24.09 -12.76 3.31
CA VAL A 420 -23.58 -11.72 4.22
C VAL A 420 -22.94 -10.60 3.41
N PHE A 421 -22.10 -10.92 2.43
CA PHE A 421 -21.44 -9.91 1.60
C PHE A 421 -22.44 -9.19 0.70
N ILE A 422 -23.42 -9.92 0.16
CA ILE A 422 -24.49 -9.32 -0.66
C ILE A 422 -25.32 -8.35 0.17
N SER A 423 -25.69 -8.73 1.41
CA SER A 423 -26.42 -7.85 2.33
C SER A 423 -25.63 -6.59 2.69
N MET A 424 -24.33 -6.74 2.98
CA MET A 424 -23.45 -5.59 3.24
C MET A 424 -23.33 -4.65 2.02
N GLN A 425 -23.34 -5.16 0.79
CA GLN A 425 -23.37 -4.33 -0.42
C GLN A 425 -24.69 -3.57 -0.54
N LYS A 426 -25.82 -4.25 -0.34
CA LYS A 426 -27.16 -3.63 -0.37
C LYS A 426 -27.29 -2.50 0.65
N GLU A 427 -26.87 -2.73 1.90
CA GLU A 427 -26.83 -1.70 2.94
C GLU A 427 -25.97 -0.50 2.52
N ARG A 428 -24.84 -0.75 1.86
CA ARG A 428 -23.96 0.31 1.36
C ARG A 428 -24.64 1.13 0.27
N PHE A 429 -25.37 0.52 -0.67
CA PHE A 429 -26.12 1.25 -1.70
C PHE A 429 -27.20 2.15 -1.08
N ILE A 430 -28.00 1.61 -0.16
CA ILE A 430 -29.02 2.38 0.56
C ILE A 430 -28.39 3.60 1.26
N SER A 431 -27.24 3.40 1.92
CA SER A 431 -26.53 4.50 2.58
C SER A 431 -26.02 5.58 1.61
N LEU A 432 -25.66 5.18 0.38
CA LEU A 432 -25.18 6.09 -0.67
C LEU A 432 -26.32 6.88 -1.32
N ASP A 433 -27.51 6.28 -1.44
CA ASP A 433 -28.69 6.97 -1.95
C ASP A 433 -29.16 8.09 -1.01
N GLY A 434 -29.03 7.87 0.31
CA GLY A 434 -29.36 8.88 1.31
C GLY A 434 -28.52 10.16 1.24
N VAL A 435 -27.28 10.06 0.74
CA VAL A 435 -26.34 11.20 0.64
C VAL A 435 -26.89 12.34 -0.23
N LEU A 436 -27.67 12.00 -1.25
CA LEU A 436 -28.20 13.00 -2.19
C LEU A 436 -29.48 13.67 -1.68
N LYS A 437 -30.09 13.15 -0.61
CA LYS A 437 -31.43 13.55 -0.15
C LYS A 437 -31.44 14.22 1.21
N ASN A 438 -30.41 13.98 2.03
CA ASN A 438 -30.41 14.42 3.41
C ASN A 438 -28.99 14.82 3.84
N ARG A 439 -28.86 16.06 4.32
CA ARG A 439 -27.59 16.62 4.81
C ARG A 439 -26.98 15.79 5.93
N GLU A 440 -27.75 15.35 6.93
CA GLU A 440 -27.24 14.55 8.04
C GLU A 440 -26.68 13.19 7.58
N ALA A 441 -27.33 12.55 6.60
CA ALA A 441 -26.88 11.31 5.98
C ALA A 441 -25.59 11.52 5.18
N ALA A 442 -25.48 12.63 4.44
CA ALA A 442 -24.27 13.02 3.74
C ALA A 442 -23.10 13.24 4.70
N VAL A 443 -23.31 14.01 5.78
CA VAL A 443 -22.30 14.25 6.83
C VAL A 443 -21.86 12.93 7.45
N LYS A 444 -22.80 12.08 7.88
CA LYS A 444 -22.49 10.80 8.53
C LYS A 444 -21.65 9.89 7.62
N LEU A 445 -21.98 9.82 6.34
CA LEU A 445 -21.27 8.97 5.38
C LEU A 445 -19.87 9.52 5.05
N LEU A 446 -19.76 10.83 4.90
CA LEU A 446 -18.49 11.48 4.62
C LEU A 446 -17.56 11.41 5.84
N GLN A 447 -18.05 11.61 7.06
CA GLN A 447 -17.24 11.48 8.29
C GLN A 447 -16.54 10.13 8.44
N VAL A 448 -17.18 9.04 7.99
CA VAL A 448 -16.57 7.68 8.05
C VAL A 448 -15.72 7.36 6.83
N SER A 449 -15.72 8.22 5.83
CA SER A 449 -14.90 8.12 4.63
C SER A 449 -13.64 8.98 4.80
N CYS A 450 -12.57 8.65 4.08
CA CYS A 450 -11.41 9.53 4.01
C CYS A 450 -11.20 9.94 2.54
N GLY A 451 -10.95 11.22 2.30
CA GLY A 451 -10.76 11.76 0.96
C GLY A 451 -9.84 12.97 0.91
N GLY A 452 -9.57 13.46 -0.30
CA GLY A 452 -8.72 14.62 -0.57
C GLY A 452 -9.45 15.96 -0.39
N GLU A 453 -8.99 17.01 -1.09
CA GLU A 453 -9.54 18.36 -0.96
C GLU A 453 -11.02 18.45 -1.30
N HIS A 454 -11.50 17.77 -2.35
CA HIS A 454 -12.93 17.72 -2.67
C HIS A 454 -13.80 17.16 -1.53
N HIS A 455 -13.26 16.20 -0.76
CA HIS A 455 -13.96 15.67 0.41
C HIS A 455 -14.06 16.70 1.53
N LYS A 456 -12.97 17.45 1.79
CA LYS A 456 -12.98 18.54 2.77
C LYS A 456 -13.96 19.64 2.37
N MET A 457 -13.99 20.01 1.09
CA MET A 457 -14.91 21.00 0.55
C MET A 457 -16.37 20.59 0.80
N MET A 458 -16.77 19.36 0.43
CA MET A 458 -18.13 18.86 0.70
C MET A 458 -18.46 18.91 2.20
N MET A 459 -17.53 18.48 3.07
CA MET A 459 -17.73 18.55 4.52
C MET A 459 -17.90 19.99 5.03
N GLN A 460 -17.11 20.94 4.52
CA GLN A 460 -17.22 22.35 4.89
C GLN A 460 -18.57 22.94 4.46
N MET A 461 -19.02 22.66 3.25
CA MET A 461 -20.34 23.09 2.77
C MET A 461 -21.46 22.52 3.64
N LEU A 462 -21.45 21.21 3.90
CA LEU A 462 -22.46 20.58 4.75
C LEU A 462 -22.48 21.17 6.17
N PHE A 463 -21.31 21.47 6.76
CA PHE A 463 -21.23 22.11 8.07
C PHE A 463 -21.60 23.59 8.06
N ALA A 464 -21.45 24.28 6.94
CA ALA A 464 -21.91 25.65 6.76
C ALA A 464 -23.44 25.74 6.60
N GLY A 465 -24.12 24.59 6.46
CA GLY A 465 -25.58 24.51 6.41
C GLY A 465 -26.16 24.23 5.03
N TYR A 466 -25.33 24.10 4.00
CA TYR A 466 -25.80 23.79 2.65
C TYR A 466 -26.43 22.39 2.59
N ASP A 467 -27.57 22.30 1.89
CA ASP A 467 -28.30 21.04 1.68
C ASP A 467 -28.08 20.51 0.25
N PRO A 468 -27.91 19.18 0.06
CA PRO A 468 -27.82 18.58 -1.28
C PRO A 468 -29.01 18.85 -2.20
N GLY A 469 -30.21 19.11 -1.66
CA GLY A 469 -31.41 19.43 -2.43
C GLY A 469 -31.47 20.88 -2.93
N GLU A 470 -30.68 21.77 -2.35
CA GLU A 470 -30.74 23.21 -2.63
C GLU A 470 -29.50 23.73 -3.36
N GLU A 471 -28.32 23.17 -3.08
CA GLU A 471 -27.05 23.65 -3.62
C GLU A 471 -26.54 22.75 -4.77
N PRO A 472 -26.66 23.18 -6.04
CA PRO A 472 -26.34 22.34 -7.20
C PRO A 472 -24.87 21.91 -7.25
N PHE A 473 -23.95 22.77 -6.79
CA PHE A 473 -22.53 22.42 -6.78
C PHE A 473 -22.25 21.28 -5.79
N LEU A 474 -22.80 21.38 -4.58
CA LEU A 474 -22.69 20.32 -3.57
C LEU A 474 -23.32 19.03 -4.08
N LEU A 475 -24.51 19.09 -4.66
CA LEU A 475 -25.19 17.93 -5.26
C LEU A 475 -24.31 17.24 -6.31
N SER A 476 -23.73 18.00 -7.23
CA SER A 476 -22.84 17.48 -8.28
C SER A 476 -21.62 16.76 -7.69
N MET A 477 -21.01 17.34 -6.65
CA MET A 477 -19.87 16.71 -5.95
C MET A 477 -20.29 15.41 -5.25
N LEU A 478 -21.46 15.39 -4.61
CA LEU A 478 -21.98 14.22 -3.92
C LEU A 478 -22.39 13.10 -4.90
N GLN A 479 -22.93 13.45 -6.07
CA GLN A 479 -23.19 12.50 -7.15
C GLN A 479 -21.90 11.88 -7.67
N ALA A 480 -20.86 12.70 -7.93
CA ALA A 480 -19.56 12.19 -8.34
C ALA A 480 -18.95 11.28 -7.26
N PHE A 481 -19.05 11.67 -5.98
CA PHE A 481 -18.64 10.84 -4.85
C PHE A 481 -19.39 9.49 -4.84
N LYS A 482 -20.72 9.51 -4.95
CA LYS A 482 -21.56 8.32 -5.00
C LYS A 482 -21.15 7.40 -6.15
N SER A 483 -21.06 7.92 -7.36
CA SER A 483 -20.65 7.17 -8.55
C SER A 483 -19.27 6.54 -8.37
N ALA A 484 -18.30 7.28 -7.82
CA ALA A 484 -16.98 6.75 -7.51
C ALA A 484 -17.03 5.60 -6.49
N GLN A 485 -17.85 5.71 -5.43
CA GLN A 485 -18.01 4.63 -4.45
C GLN A 485 -18.63 3.38 -5.07
N ILE A 486 -19.69 3.54 -5.86
CA ILE A 486 -20.36 2.43 -6.58
C ILE A 486 -19.37 1.74 -7.51
N GLN A 487 -18.59 2.50 -8.27
CA GLN A 487 -17.54 1.93 -9.13
C GLN A 487 -16.49 1.14 -8.34
N GLN A 488 -16.12 1.55 -7.13
CA GLN A 488 -15.19 0.74 -6.29
C GLN A 488 -15.84 -0.57 -5.81
N ILE A 489 -17.15 -0.59 -5.55
CA ILE A 489 -17.87 -1.81 -5.20
C ILE A 489 -17.90 -2.75 -6.41
N LEU A 490 -18.34 -2.26 -7.58
CA LEU A 490 -18.43 -3.06 -8.80
C LEU A 490 -17.06 -3.59 -9.26
N LYS A 491 -16.07 -2.71 -9.39
CA LYS A 491 -14.76 -3.06 -9.96
C LYS A 491 -13.80 -3.74 -8.98
N LYS A 492 -13.99 -3.57 -7.66
CA LYS A 492 -13.01 -4.07 -6.66
C LYS A 492 -13.64 -4.78 -5.46
N SER A 493 -14.96 -4.91 -5.42
CA SER A 493 -15.70 -5.47 -4.27
C SER A 493 -15.28 -4.77 -2.96
N LYS A 494 -15.10 -3.44 -3.03
CA LYS A 494 -14.63 -2.63 -1.90
C LYS A 494 -15.79 -2.31 -0.95
N ILE A 495 -16.16 -3.28 -0.12
CA ILE A 495 -17.32 -3.19 0.78
C ILE A 495 -16.89 -2.56 2.11
N PHE A 496 -17.52 -1.47 2.52
CA PHE A 496 -17.21 -0.82 3.80
C PHE A 496 -17.60 -1.69 5.00
N VAL A 497 -16.74 -1.74 6.02
CA VAL A 497 -17.01 -2.47 7.27
C VAL A 497 -17.14 -1.45 8.41
N PRO A 498 -18.36 -1.14 8.90
CA PRO A 498 -18.59 -0.03 9.83
C PRO A 498 -17.77 -0.11 11.12
N LYS A 499 -17.70 -1.31 11.71
CA LYS A 499 -16.88 -1.54 12.90
C LYS A 499 -15.41 -1.67 12.54
N GLY A 500 -15.06 -2.10 11.33
CA GLY A 500 -13.70 -2.45 10.99
C GLY A 500 -12.73 -1.25 10.93
N ARG A 501 -11.46 -1.50 11.24
CA ARG A 501 -10.41 -0.47 11.23
C ARG A 501 -9.14 -0.96 10.55
N ILE A 502 -8.46 -0.07 9.83
CA ILE A 502 -7.10 -0.32 9.37
C ILE A 502 -6.14 0.24 10.42
N LEU A 503 -5.36 -0.62 11.07
CA LEU A 503 -4.49 -0.25 12.18
C LEU A 503 -3.02 -0.54 11.88
N MET A 504 -2.12 0.28 12.40
CA MET A 504 -0.69 -0.03 12.33
C MET A 504 -0.36 -1.14 13.33
N GLY A 505 0.36 -2.17 12.92
CA GLY A 505 0.79 -3.23 13.82
C GLY A 505 2.00 -2.81 14.66
N CYS A 506 1.87 -2.94 15.98
CA CYS A 506 2.88 -2.59 16.97
C CYS A 506 3.26 -3.81 17.83
N LEU A 507 4.33 -3.68 18.61
CA LEU A 507 4.86 -4.73 19.47
C LEU A 507 4.60 -4.38 20.93
N ASP A 508 4.18 -5.37 21.71
CA ASP A 508 4.10 -5.26 23.17
C ASP A 508 5.50 -5.30 23.79
N GLU A 509 6.09 -4.12 23.99
CA GLU A 509 7.40 -3.96 24.61
C GLU A 509 7.43 -4.34 26.10
N TYR A 510 6.26 -4.41 26.77
CA TYR A 510 6.14 -4.75 28.20
C TYR A 510 6.00 -6.26 28.46
N ALA A 511 5.75 -7.07 27.42
CA ALA A 511 5.43 -8.48 27.54
C ALA A 511 4.21 -8.75 28.46
N CYS A 512 3.21 -7.87 28.43
CA CYS A 512 1.98 -8.01 29.20
C CYS A 512 0.94 -8.90 28.48
N LEU A 513 0.99 -9.02 27.15
CA LEU A 513 0.06 -9.81 26.35
C LEU A 513 0.53 -11.27 26.19
N ASN A 514 -0.41 -12.21 26.25
CA ASN A 514 -0.18 -13.63 25.98
C ASN A 514 -0.36 -13.96 24.49
N TYR A 515 0.09 -15.16 24.10
CA TYR A 515 -0.13 -15.65 22.75
C TYR A 515 -1.63 -15.77 22.45
N GLY A 516 -2.07 -15.19 21.33
CA GLY A 516 -3.49 -15.12 20.96
C GLY A 516 -4.21 -13.86 21.44
N GLU A 517 -3.58 -13.06 22.30
CA GLU A 517 -4.13 -11.79 22.78
C GLU A 517 -3.58 -10.61 21.96
N VAL A 518 -4.37 -9.53 21.86
CA VAL A 518 -3.96 -8.25 21.29
C VAL A 518 -4.51 -7.10 22.13
N PHE A 519 -3.84 -5.95 22.11
CA PHE A 519 -4.40 -4.71 22.65
C PHE A 519 -4.78 -3.77 21.50
N VAL A 520 -6.00 -3.21 21.59
CA VAL A 520 -6.56 -2.34 20.56
C VAL A 520 -7.36 -1.22 21.21
N LYS A 521 -6.92 0.01 20.97
CA LYS A 521 -7.63 1.23 21.38
C LYS A 521 -7.76 2.14 20.18
N VAL A 522 -8.98 2.54 19.86
CA VAL A 522 -9.30 3.25 18.61
C VAL A 522 -9.99 4.56 18.90
N SER A 523 -9.72 5.58 18.08
CA SER A 523 -10.45 6.83 18.09
C SER A 523 -11.69 6.78 17.21
N SER A 524 -12.62 7.70 17.45
CA SER A 524 -13.64 8.07 16.46
C SER A 524 -13.00 8.71 15.21
N SER A 525 -13.80 8.95 14.16
CA SER A 525 -13.38 9.70 12.97
C SER A 525 -12.90 11.13 13.30
N GLU A 526 -13.43 11.72 14.37
CA GLU A 526 -13.08 13.07 14.84
C GLU A 526 -11.85 13.08 15.77
N GLY A 527 -11.30 11.90 16.11
CA GLY A 527 -10.14 11.74 16.99
C GLY A 527 -10.50 11.57 18.47
N SER A 528 -11.75 11.87 18.86
CA SER A 528 -12.30 11.66 20.20
C SER A 528 -13.80 11.35 20.12
N PRO A 529 -14.36 10.55 21.03
CA PRO A 529 -13.72 9.79 22.10
C PRO A 529 -12.83 8.64 21.61
N VAL A 530 -11.99 8.13 22.50
CA VAL A 530 -11.17 6.92 22.30
C VAL A 530 -11.72 5.78 23.14
N HIS A 531 -11.73 4.56 22.59
CA HIS A 531 -12.30 3.39 23.26
C HIS A 531 -11.38 2.19 23.14
N VAL A 532 -11.22 1.46 24.25
CA VAL A 532 -10.55 0.15 24.27
C VAL A 532 -11.51 -0.91 23.76
N ILE A 533 -11.04 -1.71 22.81
CA ILE A 533 -11.79 -2.85 22.28
C ILE A 533 -11.49 -4.06 23.15
N LYS A 534 -12.55 -4.75 23.59
CA LYS A 534 -12.47 -6.03 24.30
C LYS A 534 -13.31 -7.07 23.57
N GLY A 535 -12.88 -8.33 23.61
CA GLY A 535 -13.60 -9.43 22.98
C GLY A 535 -12.90 -9.97 21.73
N THR A 536 -13.59 -10.84 21.01
CA THR A 536 -13.04 -11.50 19.83
C THR A 536 -12.87 -10.54 18.65
N VAL A 537 -11.69 -10.55 18.04
CA VAL A 537 -11.36 -9.74 16.87
C VAL A 537 -10.80 -10.60 15.74
N ILE A 538 -11.09 -10.22 14.50
CA ILE A 538 -10.51 -10.84 13.30
C ILE A 538 -9.41 -9.92 12.81
N VAL A 539 -8.20 -10.43 12.66
CA VAL A 539 -7.05 -9.68 12.13
C VAL A 539 -6.67 -10.25 10.78
N THR A 540 -6.51 -9.37 9.78
CA THR A 540 -6.01 -9.72 8.44
C THR A 540 -4.96 -8.72 7.95
N LYS A 541 -4.16 -9.10 6.96
CA LYS A 541 -3.15 -8.25 6.33
C LYS A 541 -3.18 -8.44 4.83
N ASN A 542 -3.26 -7.34 4.09
CA ASN A 542 -3.19 -7.39 2.62
C ASN A 542 -1.73 -7.41 2.12
N PRO A 543 -1.45 -8.15 1.03
CA PRO A 543 -2.35 -9.10 0.36
C PRO A 543 -2.59 -10.35 1.21
N CYS A 544 -3.82 -10.88 1.20
CA CYS A 544 -4.19 -12.11 1.91
C CYS A 544 -4.47 -13.21 0.87
N LEU A 545 -3.69 -14.28 0.90
CA LEU A 545 -3.73 -15.34 -0.11
C LEU A 545 -3.89 -16.73 0.51
N HIS A 546 -3.54 -16.88 1.79
CA HIS A 546 -3.66 -18.13 2.51
C HIS A 546 -4.77 -18.02 3.57
N PRO A 547 -5.56 -19.06 3.86
CA PRO A 547 -6.60 -19.02 4.90
C PRO A 547 -6.06 -18.57 6.27
N GLY A 548 -4.82 -18.94 6.59
CA GLY A 548 -4.11 -18.50 7.79
C GLY A 548 -3.72 -17.01 7.84
N ASP A 549 -3.92 -16.23 6.77
CA ASP A 549 -3.73 -14.77 6.77
C ASP A 549 -4.88 -14.05 7.51
N ILE A 550 -5.98 -14.75 7.77
CA ILE A 550 -7.07 -14.33 8.64
C ILE A 550 -6.91 -15.04 9.98
N ARG A 551 -6.79 -14.27 11.07
CA ARG A 551 -6.60 -14.79 12.42
C ARG A 551 -7.69 -14.29 13.35
N ILE A 552 -8.24 -15.19 14.14
CA ILE A 552 -9.13 -14.85 15.25
C ILE A 552 -8.26 -14.69 16.49
N LEU A 553 -8.34 -13.53 17.13
CA LEU A 553 -7.56 -13.17 18.32
C LEU A 553 -8.50 -12.60 19.39
N GLN A 554 -8.00 -12.51 20.61
CA GLN A 554 -8.73 -11.94 21.73
C GLN A 554 -8.19 -10.54 22.04
N ALA A 555 -9.02 -9.51 21.87
CA ALA A 555 -8.70 -8.17 22.33
C ALA A 555 -8.90 -8.07 23.85
N VAL A 556 -7.83 -7.69 24.55
CA VAL A 556 -7.79 -7.54 26.01
C VAL A 556 -7.40 -6.12 26.39
N ASP A 557 -7.81 -5.72 27.59
CA ASP A 557 -7.41 -4.43 28.16
C ASP A 557 -6.10 -4.60 28.92
N SER A 558 -5.23 -3.59 28.83
CA SER A 558 -3.96 -3.56 29.56
C SER A 558 -3.69 -2.14 30.04
N PRO A 559 -3.45 -1.92 31.35
CA PRO A 559 -3.06 -0.61 31.88
C PRO A 559 -1.76 -0.09 31.25
N ASP A 560 -0.79 -0.98 31.01
CA ASP A 560 0.53 -0.62 30.48
C ASP A 560 0.47 -0.10 29.04
N LEU A 561 -0.54 -0.54 28.27
CA LEU A 561 -0.68 -0.21 26.84
C LEU A 561 -1.65 0.95 26.57
N GLN A 562 -2.18 1.64 27.58
CA GLN A 562 -3.20 2.69 27.41
C GLN A 562 -2.76 3.89 26.54
N HIS A 563 -1.45 4.10 26.39
CA HIS A 563 -0.86 5.15 25.55
C HIS A 563 -0.92 4.82 24.05
N MET A 564 -1.21 3.58 23.67
CA MET A 564 -1.26 3.10 22.29
C MET A 564 -2.65 3.34 21.70
N ILE A 565 -2.77 4.20 20.68
CA ILE A 565 -4.04 4.63 20.07
C ILE A 565 -3.97 4.54 18.54
N ASP A 566 -4.99 3.96 17.93
CA ASP A 566 -5.10 3.66 16.48
C ASP A 566 -3.99 2.73 15.95
N CYS A 567 -3.59 1.79 16.79
CA CYS A 567 -2.71 0.68 16.45
C CYS A 567 -3.22 -0.62 17.08
N VAL A 568 -2.77 -1.74 16.54
CA VAL A 568 -2.97 -3.07 17.13
C VAL A 568 -1.64 -3.54 17.68
N VAL A 569 -1.57 -3.82 18.98
CA VAL A 569 -0.35 -4.26 19.67
C VAL A 569 -0.36 -5.78 19.74
N PHE A 570 0.68 -6.41 19.20
CA PHE A 570 0.87 -7.86 19.19
C PHE A 570 1.80 -8.31 20.30
N PRO A 571 1.59 -9.53 20.84
CA PRO A 571 2.40 -10.07 21.92
C PRO A 571 3.79 -10.43 21.39
N GLN A 572 4.80 -10.26 22.25
CA GLN A 572 6.13 -10.83 22.03
C GLN A 572 6.26 -12.28 22.57
N LYS A 573 5.15 -12.85 23.06
CA LYS A 573 5.04 -14.22 23.55
C LYS A 573 4.32 -15.07 22.51
N GLY A 574 4.83 -16.28 22.27
CA GLY A 574 4.15 -17.24 21.42
C GLY A 574 5.08 -18.19 20.69
N ALA A 575 4.44 -19.12 20.00
CA ALA A 575 5.11 -20.08 19.14
C ALA A 575 5.64 -19.44 17.84
N ARG A 576 4.97 -18.40 17.36
CA ARG A 576 5.30 -17.68 16.14
C ARG A 576 4.74 -16.28 16.22
#